data_AF-A0A7Y2MXG6-F1
#
_entry.id   AF-A0A7Y2MXG6-F1
#
_cell.length_a   1.000
_cell.length_b   1.000
_cell.length_c   1.000
_cell.angle_alpha   90.00
_cell.angle_beta   90.00
_cell.angle_gamma   90.00
#
_symmetry.space_group_name_H-M   'P 1'
#
loop_
_entity.id
_entity.type
_entity.pdbx_description
1 polymer ?
#
loop_
_entity_poly.entity_id
_entity_poly.type
_entity_poly.pdbx_seq_one_letter_code
_entity_poly.pdbx_strand_id
1 'polypeptide(L)'
;MTNAVAKLNHDLVLAGPVGSLDAYIQAVGSIPVLSKDDEQAMATRFRDEGDLEAARDLVMAHLRFVVHIAKGYTGYGLPLNDLIQEGNVGLIKAVKRFDPSYDVRLVSFAVHWIRAEIHEFVLKNWRIVKVATTKAQRKLFFNLRKAKKTLAWLSA
;
A
#
# COMPACT_ATOMS: atom_id res chain seq x y z
N MET A 1 -22.81 -2.99 -22.57
CA MET A 1 -22.16 -1.88 -23.29
C MET A 1 -20.78 -1.71 -22.70
N THR A 2 -19.81 -2.15 -23.47
CA THR A 2 -18.38 -2.25 -23.20
C THR A 2 -17.79 -0.89 -22.86
N ASN A 3 -17.49 -0.64 -21.59
CA ASN A 3 -16.42 0.29 -21.27
C ASN A 3 -15.14 -0.41 -21.71
N ALA A 4 -14.76 -0.17 -22.97
CA ALA A 4 -13.38 -0.26 -23.38
C ALA A 4 -12.57 0.36 -22.25
N VAL A 5 -11.71 -0.43 -21.62
CA VAL A 5 -10.73 0.02 -20.65
C VAL A 5 -9.97 1.13 -21.37
N ALA A 6 -10.44 2.36 -21.17
CA ALA A 6 -9.74 3.53 -21.65
C ALA A 6 -8.36 3.34 -21.07
N LYS A 7 -7.35 3.20 -21.93
CA LYS A 7 -5.96 3.30 -21.53
C LYS A 7 -5.84 4.63 -20.83
N LEU A 8 -6.09 4.63 -19.52
CA LEU A 8 -5.79 5.74 -18.65
C LEU A 8 -4.28 5.82 -18.78
N ASN A 9 -3.82 6.85 -19.49
CA ASN A 9 -2.41 7.19 -19.52
C ASN A 9 -2.05 7.60 -18.09
N HIS A 10 -1.82 6.60 -17.24
CA HIS A 10 -1.34 6.71 -15.88
C HIS A 10 -0.08 7.56 -15.82
N ASP A 11 0.71 7.52 -16.90
CA ASP A 11 1.86 8.36 -17.15
C ASP A 11 1.51 9.85 -17.10
N LEU A 12 0.37 10.29 -17.66
CA LEU A 12 -0.07 11.69 -17.57
C LEU A 12 -0.56 12.07 -16.16
N VAL A 13 -1.22 11.14 -15.47
CA VAL A 13 -1.78 11.38 -14.12
C VAL A 13 -0.66 11.55 -13.09
N LEU A 14 0.46 10.84 -13.27
CA LEU A 14 1.64 10.95 -12.40
C LEU A 14 2.67 12.01 -12.88
N ALA A 15 2.58 12.50 -14.12
CA ALA A 15 3.47 13.52 -14.68
C ALA A 15 3.04 14.98 -14.39
N GLY A 16 1.99 15.20 -13.60
CA GLY A 16 1.68 16.53 -13.04
C GLY A 16 2.84 17.05 -12.17
N PRO A 17 2.83 18.31 -11.68
CA PRO A 17 3.98 18.90 -11.01
C PRO A 17 4.41 18.01 -9.83
N VAL A 18 5.49 17.26 -10.04
CA VAL A 18 6.11 16.35 -9.08
C VAL A 18 6.77 17.23 -8.03
N GLY A 19 5.98 17.72 -7.08
CA GLY A 19 6.45 18.69 -6.10
C GLY A 19 5.88 18.51 -4.70
N SER A 20 4.66 17.98 -4.54
CA SER A 20 4.04 17.82 -3.23
C SER A 20 3.38 16.45 -3.05
N LEU A 21 3.43 15.96 -1.81
CA LEU A 21 2.76 14.73 -1.39
C LEU A 21 1.24 14.81 -1.63
N ASP A 22 0.64 15.98 -1.47
CA ASP A 22 -0.80 16.19 -1.68
C ASP A 22 -1.19 16.00 -3.14
N ALA A 23 -0.38 16.49 -4.09
CA ALA A 23 -0.61 16.27 -5.51
C ALA A 23 -0.58 14.78 -5.86
N TYR A 24 0.37 14.02 -5.29
CA TYR A 24 0.42 12.57 -5.43
C TYR A 24 -0.85 11.90 -4.88
N ILE A 25 -1.27 12.26 -3.67
CA ILE A 25 -2.47 11.68 -3.02
C ILE A 25 -3.72 11.96 -3.86
N GLN A 26 -3.86 13.17 -4.41
CA GLN A 26 -4.96 13.53 -5.30
C GLN A 26 -4.91 12.73 -6.60
N ALA A 27 -3.74 12.61 -7.22
CA ALA A 27 -3.53 11.85 -8.45
C ALA A 27 -3.94 10.37 -8.27
N VAL A 28 -3.41 9.68 -7.26
CA VAL A 28 -3.78 8.26 -7.00
C VAL A 28 -5.23 8.09 -6.59
N GLY A 29 -5.84 9.11 -5.96
CA GLY A 29 -7.27 9.13 -5.63
C GLY A 29 -8.19 9.19 -6.86
N SER A 30 -7.70 9.75 -7.97
CA SER A 30 -8.46 9.88 -9.22
C SER A 30 -8.46 8.61 -10.09
N ILE A 31 -7.50 7.70 -9.88
CA ILE A 31 -7.36 6.45 -10.66
C ILE A 31 -8.58 5.54 -10.44
N PRO A 32 -9.41 5.22 -11.45
CA PRO A 32 -10.61 4.41 -11.27
C PRO A 32 -10.38 3.07 -10.58
N VAL A 33 -11.35 2.65 -9.78
CA VAL A 33 -11.32 1.35 -9.11
C VAL A 33 -11.70 0.26 -10.11
N LEU A 34 -10.91 -0.82 -10.13
CA LEU A 34 -11.19 -1.97 -10.98
C LEU A 34 -12.41 -2.75 -10.48
N SER A 35 -13.21 -3.24 -11.42
CA SER A 35 -14.22 -4.26 -11.13
C SER A 35 -13.55 -5.57 -10.72
N LYS A 36 -14.29 -6.47 -10.08
CA LYS A 36 -13.76 -7.80 -9.72
C LYS A 36 -13.33 -8.57 -10.98
N ASP A 37 -14.10 -8.47 -12.05
CA ASP A 37 -13.84 -9.18 -13.30
C ASP A 37 -12.59 -8.63 -14.01
N ASP A 38 -12.41 -7.31 -14.04
CA ASP A 38 -11.20 -6.69 -14.61
C ASP A 38 -9.95 -7.05 -13.81
N GLU A 39 -10.04 -7.02 -12.47
CA GLU A 39 -8.95 -7.41 -11.56
C GLU A 39 -8.56 -8.88 -11.79
N GLN A 40 -9.55 -9.76 -11.94
CA GLN A 40 -9.35 -11.18 -12.24
C GLN A 40 -8.67 -11.38 -13.60
N ALA A 41 -9.15 -10.68 -14.63
CA ALA A 41 -8.61 -10.77 -15.99
C ALA A 41 -7.15 -10.29 -16.05
N MET A 42 -6.83 -9.16 -15.42
CA MET A 42 -5.47 -8.62 -15.35
C MET A 42 -4.55 -9.55 -14.54
N ALA A 43 -5.01 -10.07 -13.40
CA ALA A 43 -4.22 -10.97 -12.57
C ALA A 43 -3.91 -12.29 -13.29
N THR A 44 -4.89 -12.82 -14.03
CA THR A 44 -4.73 -14.04 -14.84
C THR A 44 -3.72 -13.81 -15.96
N ARG A 45 -3.84 -12.71 -16.73
CA ARG A 45 -2.88 -12.34 -17.78
C ARG A 45 -1.46 -12.20 -17.24
N PHE A 46 -1.29 -11.51 -16.11
CA PHE A 46 0.03 -11.37 -15.52
C PHE A 46 0.62 -12.72 -15.06
N ARG A 47 -0.19 -13.60 -14.45
CA ARG A 47 0.27 -14.91 -13.99
C ARG A 47 0.64 -15.84 -15.16
N ASP A 48 -0.20 -15.91 -16.17
CA ASP A 48 -0.11 -16.94 -17.22
C ASP A 48 0.80 -16.49 -18.38
N GLU A 49 0.80 -15.19 -18.70
CA GLU A 49 1.53 -14.62 -19.85
C GLU A 49 2.72 -13.75 -19.43
N GLY A 50 2.87 -13.44 -18.14
CA GLY A 50 3.92 -12.53 -17.67
C GLY A 50 3.67 -11.06 -18.04
N ASP A 51 2.43 -10.70 -18.32
CA ASP A 51 2.03 -9.36 -18.78
C ASP A 51 2.34 -8.26 -17.75
N LEU A 52 3.43 -7.52 -17.99
CA LEU A 52 3.88 -6.44 -17.12
C LEU A 52 2.96 -5.21 -17.15
N GLU A 53 2.23 -4.98 -18.24
CA GLU A 53 1.24 -3.90 -18.29
C GLU A 53 0.06 -4.22 -17.38
N ALA A 54 -0.42 -5.47 -17.41
CA ALA A 54 -1.48 -5.92 -16.51
C ALA A 54 -1.06 -5.80 -15.03
N ALA A 55 0.18 -6.18 -14.69
CA ALA A 55 0.72 -5.98 -13.34
C ALA A 55 0.80 -4.51 -12.95
N ARG A 56 1.23 -3.64 -13.87
CA ARG A 56 1.31 -2.20 -13.63
C ARG A 56 -0.08 -1.63 -13.35
N ASP A 57 -1.06 -1.95 -14.18
CA ASP A 57 -2.41 -1.42 -14.05
C ASP A 57 -3.08 -1.91 -12.75
N LEU A 58 -2.85 -3.18 -12.36
CA LEU A 58 -3.23 -3.70 -11.04
C LEU A 58 -2.61 -2.89 -9.89
N VAL A 59 -1.32 -2.59 -9.95
CA VAL A 59 -0.65 -1.78 -8.92
C VAL A 59 -1.24 -0.37 -8.87
N MET A 60 -1.38 0.28 -10.03
CA MET A 60 -1.89 1.66 -10.14
C MET A 60 -3.29 1.81 -9.55
N ALA A 61 -4.20 0.88 -9.84
CA ALA A 61 -5.57 0.88 -9.31
C ALA A 61 -5.63 0.81 -7.77
N HIS A 62 -4.57 0.27 -7.15
CA HIS A 62 -4.53 0.00 -5.70
C HIS A 62 -3.68 0.99 -4.90
N LEU A 63 -3.03 1.98 -5.53
CA LEU A 63 -2.19 2.96 -4.82
C LEU A 63 -2.98 3.76 -3.76
N ARG A 64 -4.24 4.11 -4.03
CA ARG A 64 -5.12 4.77 -3.05
C ARG A 64 -5.27 3.97 -1.75
N PHE A 65 -5.27 2.64 -1.83
CA PHE A 65 -5.40 1.75 -0.70
C PHE A 65 -4.12 1.72 0.14
N VAL A 66 -2.96 1.78 -0.52
CA VAL A 66 -1.67 1.94 0.17
C VAL A 66 -1.64 3.22 0.97
N VAL A 67 -2.06 4.36 0.38
CA VAL A 67 -2.15 5.64 1.10
C VAL A 67 -3.04 5.54 2.34
N HIS A 68 -4.20 4.88 2.21
CA HIS A 68 -5.10 4.65 3.35
C HIS A 68 -4.41 3.87 4.48
N ILE A 69 -3.67 2.80 4.16
CA ILE A 69 -2.94 2.00 5.15
C ILE A 69 -1.81 2.82 5.79
N ALA A 70 -1.00 3.51 4.98
CA ALA A 70 0.15 4.28 5.42
C ALA A 70 -0.22 5.39 6.41
N LYS A 71 -1.38 6.05 6.22
CA LYS A 71 -1.91 7.05 7.16
C LYS A 71 -2.09 6.49 8.59
N GLY A 72 -2.38 5.21 8.74
CA GLY A 72 -2.47 4.54 10.05
C GLY A 72 -1.15 4.45 10.81
N TYR A 73 -0.01 4.62 10.12
CA TYR A 73 1.34 4.59 10.67
C TYR A 73 1.91 5.97 10.94
N THR A 74 1.12 7.03 10.77
CA THR A 74 1.54 8.39 11.10
C THR A 74 1.85 8.54 12.60
N GLY A 75 2.84 9.39 12.88
CA GLY A 75 3.27 9.78 14.21
C GLY A 75 4.25 8.84 14.92
N TYR A 76 4.85 7.88 14.22
CA TYR A 76 6.12 7.25 14.63
C TYR A 76 7.34 8.18 14.39
N GLY A 77 7.13 9.44 14.02
CA GLY A 77 8.19 10.39 13.69
C GLY A 77 8.76 10.24 12.27
N LEU A 78 8.11 9.42 11.42
CA LEU A 78 8.54 9.14 10.06
C LEU A 78 7.71 9.94 9.03
N PRO A 79 8.32 10.40 7.93
CA PRO A 79 7.61 11.06 6.85
C PRO A 79 6.55 10.15 6.20
N LEU A 80 5.38 10.71 5.87
CA LEU A 80 4.29 9.94 5.28
C LEU A 80 4.61 9.46 3.86
N ASN A 81 5.38 10.23 3.09
CA ASN A 81 5.86 9.82 1.76
C ASN A 81 6.66 8.52 1.85
N ASP A 82 7.57 8.38 2.83
CA ASP A 82 8.38 7.17 2.98
C ASP A 82 7.50 5.95 3.34
N LEU A 83 6.54 6.14 4.26
CA LEU A 83 5.57 5.10 4.62
C LEU A 83 4.74 4.63 3.41
N ILE A 84 4.33 5.57 2.54
CA ILE A 84 3.61 5.25 1.31
C ILE A 84 4.51 4.46 0.36
N GLN A 85 5.76 4.86 0.18
CA GLN A 85 6.70 4.17 -0.72
C GLN A 85 6.97 2.73 -0.27
N GLU A 86 7.18 2.51 1.01
CA GLU A 86 7.35 1.15 1.57
C GLU A 86 6.07 0.32 1.43
N GLY A 87 4.92 0.95 1.63
CA GLY A 87 3.63 0.33 1.34
C GLY A 87 3.48 -0.07 -0.13
N ASN A 88 3.95 0.77 -1.06
CA ASN A 88 3.93 0.51 -2.50
C ASN A 88 4.83 -0.67 -2.84
N VAL A 89 6.01 -0.78 -2.21
CA VAL A 89 6.87 -1.97 -2.31
C VAL A 89 6.13 -3.22 -1.84
N GLY A 90 5.38 -3.14 -0.75
CA GLY A 90 4.53 -4.22 -0.26
C GLY A 90 3.44 -4.62 -1.24
N LEU A 91 2.77 -3.66 -1.86
CA LEU A 91 1.77 -3.90 -2.90
C LEU A 91 2.38 -4.61 -4.11
N ILE A 92 3.55 -4.15 -4.61
CA ILE A 92 4.24 -4.78 -5.73
C ILE A 92 4.62 -6.23 -5.39
N LYS A 93 5.10 -6.48 -4.17
CA LYS A 93 5.40 -7.85 -3.68
C LYS A 93 4.15 -8.73 -3.60
N ALA A 94 3.00 -8.16 -3.26
CA ALA A 94 1.71 -8.84 -3.25
C ALA A 94 1.24 -9.19 -4.66
N VAL A 95 1.24 -8.23 -5.59
CA VAL A 95 0.84 -8.46 -6.99
C VAL A 95 1.67 -9.58 -7.63
N LYS A 96 2.98 -9.61 -7.39
CA LYS A 96 3.88 -10.69 -7.85
C LYS A 96 3.53 -12.09 -7.34
N ARG A 97 2.77 -12.21 -6.24
CA ARG A 97 2.47 -13.48 -5.56
C ARG A 97 0.97 -13.77 -5.48
N PHE A 98 0.15 -12.89 -6.04
CA PHE A 98 -1.28 -13.03 -6.00
C PHE A 98 -1.70 -14.13 -6.98
N ASP A 99 -2.51 -15.06 -6.49
CA ASP A 99 -3.09 -16.10 -7.34
C ASP A 99 -4.59 -15.83 -7.52
N PRO A 100 -5.03 -15.51 -8.74
CA PRO A 100 -6.44 -15.25 -9.02
C PRO A 100 -7.32 -16.51 -8.89
N SER A 101 -6.75 -17.72 -8.79
CA SER A 101 -7.52 -18.97 -8.64
C SER A 101 -8.39 -19.01 -7.36
N TYR A 102 -8.02 -18.24 -6.34
CA TYR A 102 -8.72 -18.20 -5.05
C TYR A 102 -10.03 -17.37 -5.05
N ASP A 103 -10.38 -16.70 -6.15
CA ASP A 103 -11.59 -15.86 -6.29
C ASP A 103 -11.78 -14.77 -5.20
N VAL A 104 -10.67 -14.33 -4.61
CA VAL A 104 -10.66 -13.24 -3.61
C VAL A 104 -10.17 -11.94 -4.23
N ARG A 105 -10.58 -10.81 -3.64
CA ARG A 105 -10.06 -9.50 -4.04
C ARG A 105 -8.57 -9.36 -3.71
N LEU A 106 -7.80 -8.75 -4.60
CA LEU A 106 -6.38 -8.47 -4.42
C LEU A 106 -6.11 -7.71 -3.12
N VAL A 107 -6.95 -6.73 -2.76
CA VAL A 107 -6.81 -5.96 -1.51
C VAL A 107 -6.76 -6.84 -0.25
N SER A 108 -7.54 -7.93 -0.23
CA SER A 108 -7.59 -8.85 0.90
C SER A 108 -6.27 -9.58 1.11
N PHE A 109 -5.55 -9.86 0.01
CA PHE A 109 -4.21 -10.44 0.06
C PHE A 109 -3.13 -9.38 0.32
N ALA A 110 -3.20 -8.26 -0.40
CA ALA A 110 -2.17 -7.22 -0.41
C ALA A 110 -2.01 -6.51 0.94
N VAL A 111 -3.08 -6.38 1.73
CA VAL A 111 -3.04 -5.70 3.03
C VAL A 111 -1.96 -6.24 3.96
N HIS A 112 -1.72 -7.55 3.95
CA HIS A 112 -0.71 -8.19 4.81
C HIS A 112 0.72 -7.83 4.39
N TRP A 113 0.98 -7.81 3.08
CA TRP A 113 2.26 -7.40 2.51
C TRP A 113 2.56 -5.92 2.75
N ILE A 114 1.56 -5.05 2.49
CA ILE A 114 1.68 -3.61 2.70
C ILE A 114 2.02 -3.32 4.17
N ARG A 115 1.28 -3.90 5.12
CA ARG A 115 1.55 -3.71 6.55
C ARG A 115 2.91 -4.29 6.97
N ALA A 116 3.31 -5.42 6.41
CA ALA A 116 4.60 -6.04 6.73
C ALA A 116 5.78 -5.15 6.34
N GLU A 117 5.77 -4.60 5.11
CA GLU A 117 6.84 -3.69 4.65
C GLU A 117 6.87 -2.40 5.47
N ILE A 118 5.70 -1.78 5.70
CA ILE A 118 5.64 -0.57 6.54
C ILE A 118 6.11 -0.85 7.97
N HIS A 119 5.72 -1.97 8.58
CA HIS A 119 6.20 -2.36 9.90
C HIS A 119 7.73 -2.51 9.94
N GLU A 120 8.29 -3.17 8.94
CA GLU A 120 9.73 -3.39 8.85
C GLU A 120 10.48 -2.07 8.70
N PHE A 121 9.99 -1.16 7.85
CA PHE A 121 10.53 0.19 7.72
C PHE A 121 10.45 0.99 9.02
N VAL A 122 9.28 1.00 9.68
CA VAL A 122 9.10 1.71 10.95
C VAL A 122 10.10 1.19 11.99
N LEU A 123 10.22 -0.12 12.16
CA LEU A 123 11.13 -0.72 13.15
C LEU A 123 12.60 -0.40 12.89
N LYS A 124 12.99 -0.27 11.61
CA LYS A 124 14.37 0.04 11.22
C LYS A 124 14.72 1.53 11.37
N ASN A 125 13.73 2.42 11.23
CA ASN A 125 13.99 3.86 11.04
C ASN A 125 13.37 4.77 12.10
N TRP A 126 12.55 4.27 13.04
CA TRP A 126 11.91 5.11 14.07
C TRP A 126 12.89 5.81 15.04
N ARG A 127 14.15 5.41 15.05
CA ARG A 127 15.24 6.06 15.79
C ARG A 127 16.58 5.84 15.09
N ILE A 128 17.52 6.74 15.34
CA ILE A 128 18.88 6.70 14.76
C ILE A 128 19.64 5.44 15.21
N VAL A 129 19.56 5.10 16.51
CA VAL A 129 20.26 3.92 17.07
C VAL A 129 19.38 2.68 16.93
N LYS A 130 19.81 1.74 16.08
CA LYS A 130 19.12 0.48 15.85
C LYS A 130 19.24 -0.42 17.08
N VAL A 131 18.17 -1.12 17.43
CA VAL A 131 18.18 -2.11 18.51
C VAL A 131 17.59 -3.39 17.99
N ALA A 132 18.25 -4.52 18.30
CA ALA A 132 17.73 -5.83 17.99
C ALA A 132 16.41 -6.07 18.75
N THR A 133 15.39 -6.57 18.05
CA THR A 133 14.07 -6.82 18.62
C THR A 133 13.65 -8.26 18.43
N THR A 134 13.04 -8.86 19.44
CA THR A 134 12.34 -10.15 19.33
C THR A 134 10.93 -9.98 18.77
N LYS A 135 10.28 -11.09 18.38
CA LYS A 135 8.88 -11.08 17.90
C LYS A 135 7.92 -10.49 18.95
N ALA A 136 8.12 -10.80 20.23
CA ALA A 136 7.32 -10.26 21.32
C ALA A 136 7.52 -8.75 21.48
N GLN A 137 8.76 -8.28 21.39
CA GLN A 137 9.09 -6.85 21.47
C GLN A 137 8.54 -6.06 20.28
N ARG A 138 8.60 -6.62 19.06
CA ARG A 138 7.96 -6.03 17.87
C ARG A 138 6.45 -5.84 18.07
N LYS A 139 5.77 -6.89 18.55
CA LYS A 139 4.33 -6.83 18.86
C LYS A 139 4.03 -5.78 19.94
N LEU A 140 4.82 -5.75 21.01
CA LEU A 140 4.70 -4.77 22.08
C LEU A 140 4.87 -3.34 21.56
N PHE A 141 5.88 -3.06 20.73
CA PHE A 141 6.13 -1.74 20.15
C PHE A 141 4.91 -1.15 19.43
N PHE A 142 4.26 -1.93 18.55
CA PHE A 142 3.07 -1.46 17.84
C PHE A 142 1.84 -1.35 18.77
N ASN A 143 1.70 -2.26 19.74
CA ASN A 143 0.58 -2.25 20.69
C ASN A 143 0.66 -1.10 21.71
N LEU A 144 1.86 -0.75 22.20
CA LEU A 144 2.04 0.33 23.18
C LEU A 144 1.56 1.67 22.63
N ARG A 145 1.84 1.96 21.34
CA ARG A 145 1.33 3.17 20.69
C ARG A 145 -0.20 3.18 20.62
N LYS A 146 -0.80 2.04 20.28
CA LYS A 146 -2.26 1.88 20.23
C LYS A 146 -2.88 2.14 21.61
N ALA A 147 -2.29 1.60 22.67
CA ALA A 147 -2.74 1.79 24.04
C ALA A 147 -2.56 3.21 24.55
N LYS A 148 -1.48 3.92 24.19
CA LYS A 148 -1.24 5.32 24.60
C LYS A 148 -2.41 6.25 24.22
N LYS A 149 -3.06 6.04 23.07
CA LYS A 149 -4.25 6.81 22.67
C LYS A 149 -5.42 6.65 23.65
N THR A 150 -5.59 5.44 24.20
CA THR A 150 -6.64 5.12 25.18
C THR A 150 -6.31 5.63 26.57
N LEU A 151 -5.03 5.81 26.91
CA LEU A 151 -4.56 6.27 28.22
C LEU A 151 -4.59 7.80 28.41
N ALA A 152 -4.98 8.57 27.39
CA ALA A 152 -4.99 10.03 27.46
C ALA A 152 -5.93 10.60 28.54
N TRP A 153 -6.95 9.85 28.97
CA TRP A 153 -7.83 10.24 30.09
C TRP A 153 -7.24 9.99 31.47
N LEU A 154 -6.21 9.12 31.58
CA LEU A 154 -5.54 8.81 32.87
C LEU A 154 -4.47 9.83 33.25
N SER A 155 -4.08 10.70 32.31
CA SER A 155 -3.12 11.80 32.53
C SER A 155 -3.80 13.17 32.73
N ALA A 156 -5.12 13.19 32.95
CA ALA A 156 -5.90 14.40 33.20
C ALA A 156 -6.18 14.56 34.70
#